data_AF-A0A0L7LQR9-F1
#
_entry.id   AF-A0A0L7LQR9-F1
#
_cell.length_a   1.000
_cell.length_b   1.000
_cell.length_c   1.000
_cell.angle_alpha   90.00
_cell.angle_beta   90.00
_cell.angle_gamma   90.00
#
_symmetry.space_group_name_H-M   'P 1'
#
loop_
_entity.id
_entity.type
_entity.pdbx_description
1 polymer ?
#
loop_
_entity_poly.entity_id
_entity_poly.type
_entity_poly.pdbx_seq_one_letter_code
_entity_poly.pdbx_strand_id
1 'polypeptide(L)'
;FISSLPPPFRLHKPILARAASTEARTPARAPSFSVCWSVTAPLPEVLNAMTGKLESGQPSLLCKQSMFARWQYLMRRLSPLKVLHLLYKEAKLLCPAYQVLHLLYNEAKLLCPAYQDLFTCELVDPDPRFLFA
;
A
#
# COMPACT_ATOMS: atom_id res chain seq x y z
N PHE A 1 -20.26 17.40 0.11
CA PHE A 1 -20.19 16.69 1.41
C PHE A 1 -20.53 15.22 1.16
N ILE A 2 -19.72 14.28 1.67
CA ILE A 2 -20.00 12.84 1.54
C ILE A 2 -21.01 12.45 2.63
N SER A 3 -22.23 12.10 2.27
CA SER A 3 -23.34 11.89 3.21
C SER A 3 -23.73 10.42 3.41
N SER A 4 -23.32 9.50 2.52
CA SER A 4 -23.79 8.10 2.50
C SER A 4 -22.66 7.09 2.32
N LEU A 5 -21.80 6.95 3.33
CA LEU A 5 -20.74 5.94 3.32
C LEU A 5 -21.32 4.53 3.58
N PRO A 6 -20.90 3.49 2.84
CA PRO A 6 -21.34 2.13 3.10
C PRO A 6 -20.82 1.64 4.46
N PRO A 7 -21.56 0.82 5.23
CA PRO A 7 -21.02 0.18 6.42
C PRO A 7 -19.80 -0.70 6.09
N PRO A 8 -18.77 -0.78 6.96
CA PRO A 8 -18.59 -0.12 8.26
C PRO A 8 -17.86 1.25 8.16
N PHE A 9 -17.77 1.83 6.97
CA PHE A 9 -16.97 3.03 6.73
C PHE A 9 -17.61 4.28 7.30
N ARG A 10 -16.77 5.17 7.83
CA ARG A 10 -17.18 6.45 8.39
C ARG A 10 -16.12 7.51 8.11
N LEU A 11 -16.52 8.77 8.09
CA LEU A 11 -15.58 9.87 8.04
C LEU A 11 -14.84 9.96 9.39
N HIS A 12 -13.59 9.50 9.42
CA HIS A 12 -12.78 9.53 10.63
C HIS A 12 -12.34 10.96 10.95
N LYS A 13 -12.50 11.37 12.22
CA LYS A 13 -12.07 12.67 12.76
C LYS A 13 -11.00 12.44 13.83
N PRO A 14 -9.72 12.25 13.45
CA PRO A 14 -8.65 12.01 14.41
C PRO A 14 -8.42 13.26 15.28
N ILE A 15 -7.84 13.05 16.46
CA ILE A 15 -7.34 14.16 17.29
C ILE A 15 -6.19 14.82 16.53
N LEU A 16 -6.32 16.12 16.31
CA LEU A 16 -5.27 16.94 15.71
C LEU A 16 -4.61 17.74 16.84
N ALA A 17 -3.35 17.41 17.12
CA ALA A 17 -2.55 18.08 18.13
C ALA A 17 -1.24 18.58 17.53
N ARG A 18 -0.68 19.64 18.12
CA ARG A 18 0.65 20.15 17.76
C ARG A 18 1.69 19.44 18.62
N ALA A 19 2.85 19.16 18.03
CA ALA A 19 4.02 18.76 18.80
C ALA A 19 4.44 19.88 19.77
N ALA A 20 4.96 19.51 20.93
CA ALA A 20 5.41 20.47 21.95
C ALA A 20 6.60 21.31 21.44
N SER A 21 7.47 20.71 20.63
CA SER A 21 8.57 21.38 19.93
C SER A 21 8.26 21.49 18.45
N THR A 22 8.47 22.67 17.89
CA THR A 22 8.38 22.90 16.44
C THR A 22 9.74 22.72 15.78
N GLU A 23 9.81 21.93 14.72
CA GLU A 23 11.01 21.87 13.88
C GLU A 23 11.20 23.19 13.12
N ALA A 24 12.43 23.71 13.12
CA ALA A 24 12.78 24.87 12.33
C ALA A 24 12.92 24.46 10.85
N ARG A 25 12.42 25.31 9.95
CA ARG A 25 12.62 25.09 8.51
C ARG A 25 14.09 25.28 8.15
N THR A 26 14.74 24.22 7.68
CA THR A 26 16.06 24.29 7.06
C THR A 26 15.94 24.43 5.54
N PRO A 27 16.41 25.52 4.92
CA PRO A 27 16.44 25.65 3.47
C PRO A 27 17.56 24.77 2.89
N ALA A 28 17.25 23.49 2.64
CA ALA A 28 18.15 22.53 2.03
C ALA A 28 17.43 21.76 0.92
N ARG A 29 18.18 21.23 -0.04
CA ARG A 29 17.62 20.32 -1.07
C ARG A 29 17.13 19.05 -0.38
N ALA A 30 15.91 18.63 -0.68
CA ALA A 30 15.36 17.38 -0.17
C ALA A 30 16.24 16.19 -0.65
N PRO A 31 16.49 15.19 0.22
CA PRO A 31 17.21 13.99 -0.17
C PRO A 31 16.52 13.25 -1.32
N SER A 32 17.31 12.58 -2.17
CA SER A 32 16.80 11.74 -3.27
C SER A 32 16.51 10.29 -2.85
N PHE A 33 16.39 10.04 -1.55
CA PHE A 33 16.08 8.74 -1.00
C PHE A 33 14.89 8.81 -0.04
N SER A 34 14.25 7.67 0.16
CA SER A 34 13.21 7.45 1.17
C SER A 34 13.62 6.30 2.06
N VAL A 35 13.37 6.42 3.37
CA VAL A 35 13.64 5.35 4.34
C VAL A 35 12.31 4.84 4.86
N CYS A 36 12.11 3.53 4.85
CA CYS A 36 10.95 2.91 5.46
C CYS A 36 11.37 1.75 6.37
N TRP A 37 10.57 1.50 7.41
CA TRP A 37 10.82 0.46 8.39
C TRP A 37 9.51 -0.05 8.97
N SER A 38 9.42 -1.35 9.20
CA SER A 38 8.35 -2.03 9.94
C SER A 38 8.93 -2.70 11.17
N VAL A 39 8.14 -2.83 12.23
CA VAL A 39 8.58 -3.47 13.49
C VAL A 39 9.06 -4.92 13.31
N THR A 40 8.58 -5.59 12.27
CA THR A 40 8.98 -6.94 11.90
C THR A 40 10.34 -7.00 11.21
N ALA A 41 10.84 -5.86 10.73
CA ALA A 41 12.03 -5.79 9.89
C ALA A 41 13.26 -5.54 10.77
N PRO A 42 14.33 -6.34 10.59
CA PRO A 42 15.55 -6.17 11.37
C PRO A 42 16.29 -4.87 11.01
N LEU A 43 16.14 -4.38 9.78
CA LEU A 43 16.80 -3.18 9.26
C LEU A 43 15.82 -2.37 8.40
N PRO A 44 15.99 -1.03 8.32
CA PRO A 44 15.20 -0.19 7.41
C PRO A 44 15.57 -0.43 5.94
N GLU A 45 14.60 -0.29 5.04
CA GLU A 45 14.87 -0.18 3.61
C GLU A 45 15.20 1.26 3.24
N VAL A 46 16.21 1.44 2.40
CA VAL A 46 16.53 2.73 1.77
C VAL A 46 16.24 2.62 0.28
N LEU A 47 15.33 3.48 -0.19
CA LEU A 47 14.82 3.49 -1.55
C LEU A 47 15.31 4.74 -2.27
N ASN A 48 15.69 4.60 -3.54
CA ASN A 48 15.86 5.75 -4.41
C ASN A 48 14.48 6.34 -4.74
N ALA A 49 14.25 7.60 -4.40
CA ALA A 49 12.94 8.25 -4.53
C ALA A 49 12.52 8.46 -6.00
N MET A 50 13.46 8.42 -6.94
CA MET A 50 13.17 8.55 -8.37
C MET A 50 12.77 7.22 -9.01
N THR A 51 13.37 6.11 -8.57
CA THR A 51 13.12 4.77 -9.16
C THR A 51 12.12 3.94 -8.36
N GLY A 52 11.91 4.26 -7.09
CA GLY A 52 11.05 3.50 -6.17
C GLY A 52 11.63 2.13 -5.77
N LYS A 53 12.93 1.92 -5.96
CA LYS A 53 13.64 0.65 -5.71
C LYS A 53 14.81 0.85 -4.76
N LEU A 54 15.30 -0.24 -4.17
CA LEU A 54 16.55 -0.23 -3.41
C LEU A 54 17.74 0.05 -4.35
N GLU A 55 18.87 0.48 -3.79
CA GLU A 55 20.12 0.66 -4.57
C GLU A 55 20.57 -0.63 -5.26
N SER A 56 20.26 -1.80 -4.69
CA SER A 56 20.49 -3.11 -5.29
C SER A 56 19.59 -3.41 -6.51
N GLY A 57 18.67 -2.50 -6.86
CA GLY A 57 17.66 -2.69 -7.90
C GLY A 57 16.46 -3.55 -7.47
N GLN A 58 16.47 -4.08 -6.25
CA GLN A 58 15.39 -4.90 -5.71
C GLN A 58 14.13 -4.04 -5.44
N PRO A 59 12.92 -4.63 -5.60
CA PRO A 59 11.68 -3.96 -5.24
C PRO A 59 11.58 -3.78 -3.72
N SER A 60 10.96 -2.69 -3.28
CA SER A 60 10.63 -2.48 -1.87
C SER A 60 9.64 -3.51 -1.35
N LEU A 61 9.74 -3.87 -0.07
CA LEU A 61 8.71 -4.60 0.67
C LEU A 61 7.35 -3.87 0.69
N LEU A 62 7.33 -2.55 0.44
CA LEU A 62 6.11 -1.73 0.34
C LEU A 62 5.54 -1.62 -1.07
N CYS A 63 6.22 -2.16 -2.09
CA CYS A 63 5.72 -2.07 -3.46
C CYS A 63 4.48 -2.95 -3.68
N LYS A 64 3.73 -2.68 -4.76
CA LYS A 64 2.49 -3.41 -5.05
C LYS A 64 2.71 -4.92 -5.19
N GLN A 65 3.82 -5.35 -5.82
CA GLN A 65 4.17 -6.78 -5.98
C GLN A 65 4.35 -7.47 -4.61
N SER A 66 5.17 -6.89 -3.73
CA SER A 66 5.45 -7.42 -2.38
C SER A 66 4.17 -7.49 -1.53
N MET A 67 3.37 -6.42 -1.54
CA MET A 67 2.08 -6.40 -0.82
C MET A 67 1.08 -7.40 -1.38
N PHE A 68 1.03 -7.57 -2.71
CA PHE A 68 0.14 -8.55 -3.33
C PHE A 68 0.56 -9.99 -3.00
N ALA A 69 1.86 -10.28 -2.97
CA ALA A 69 2.38 -11.58 -2.56
C ALA A 69 1.99 -11.95 -1.13
N ARG A 70 2.10 -10.99 -0.19
CA ARG A 70 1.62 -11.14 1.19
C ARG A 70 0.13 -11.44 1.24
N TRP A 71 -0.67 -10.68 0.49
CA TRP A 71 -2.12 -10.90 0.42
C TRP A 71 -2.45 -12.29 -0.14
N GLN A 72 -1.79 -12.73 -1.22
CA GLN A 72 -1.99 -14.06 -1.79
C GLN A 72 -1.61 -15.18 -0.80
N TYR A 73 -0.50 -15.01 -0.09
CA TYR A 73 -0.10 -15.94 0.97
C TYR A 73 -1.19 -16.08 2.04
N LEU A 74 -1.75 -14.96 2.52
CA LEU A 74 -2.82 -14.97 3.51
C LEU A 74 -4.11 -15.59 2.95
N MET A 75 -4.51 -15.24 1.73
CA MET A 75 -5.71 -15.78 1.10
C MET A 75 -5.64 -17.29 0.94
N ARG A 76 -4.49 -17.85 0.55
CA ARG A 76 -4.32 -19.31 0.46
C ARG A 76 -4.50 -20.03 1.81
N ARG A 77 -4.23 -19.35 2.92
CA ARG A 77 -4.30 -19.95 4.27
C ARG A 77 -5.63 -19.70 4.99
N LEU A 78 -6.26 -18.55 4.75
CA LEU A 78 -7.43 -18.09 5.49
C LEU A 78 -8.74 -18.20 4.71
N SER A 79 -8.69 -18.14 3.38
CA SER A 79 -9.90 -18.11 2.55
C SER A 79 -10.32 -19.54 2.16
N PRO A 80 -11.62 -19.90 2.31
CA PRO A 80 -12.17 -21.11 1.72
C PRO A 80 -12.10 -21.09 0.18
N LEU A 81 -12.19 -19.89 -0.39
CA LEU A 81 -12.00 -19.65 -1.81
C LEU A 81 -10.50 -19.70 -2.09
N LYS A 82 -10.02 -20.83 -2.60
CA LYS A 82 -8.66 -21.01 -3.11
C LYS A 82 -8.50 -20.24 -4.42
N VAL A 83 -8.64 -18.91 -4.38
CA VAL A 83 -8.52 -18.08 -5.57
C VAL A 83 -7.06 -18.00 -5.96
N LEU A 84 -6.69 -18.73 -7.01
CA LEU A 84 -5.35 -18.77 -7.58
C LEU A 84 -5.31 -17.91 -8.84
N HIS A 85 -4.18 -17.25 -9.08
CA HIS A 85 -3.86 -16.55 -10.33
C HIS A 85 -4.76 -15.36 -10.69
N LEU A 86 -5.15 -14.54 -9.70
CA LEU A 86 -5.80 -13.26 -9.98
C LEU A 86 -4.80 -12.21 -10.46
N LEU A 87 -5.29 -11.33 -11.33
CA LEU A 87 -4.67 -10.01 -11.53
C LEU A 87 -4.83 -9.18 -10.27
N TYR A 88 -3.88 -8.28 -10.02
CA TYR A 88 -3.93 -7.37 -8.88
C TYR A 88 -5.20 -6.50 -8.86
N LYS A 89 -5.64 -6.04 -10.04
CA LYS A 89 -6.94 -5.36 -10.20
C LYS A 89 -8.12 -6.22 -9.77
N GLU A 90 -8.17 -7.49 -10.19
CA GLU A 90 -9.26 -8.41 -9.86
C GLU A 90 -9.29 -8.70 -8.36
N ALA A 91 -8.12 -8.88 -7.74
CA ALA A 91 -8.00 -9.06 -6.30
C ALA A 91 -8.57 -7.87 -5.52
N LYS A 92 -8.34 -6.63 -5.98
CA LYS A 92 -8.96 -5.43 -5.38
C LYS A 92 -10.49 -5.44 -5.49
N LEU A 93 -11.04 -5.97 -6.58
CA LEU A 93 -12.49 -6.03 -6.81
C LEU A 93 -13.20 -7.03 -5.89
N LEU A 94 -12.48 -7.94 -5.23
CA LEU A 94 -13.07 -8.88 -4.25
C LEU A 94 -13.59 -8.20 -2.98
N CYS A 95 -13.42 -6.89 -2.81
CA CYS A 95 -14.02 -6.12 -1.72
C CYS A 95 -15.03 -5.06 -2.25
N PRO A 96 -16.27 -5.45 -2.59
CA PRO A 96 -17.24 -4.54 -3.22
C PRO A 96 -17.56 -3.31 -2.37
N ALA A 97 -17.67 -3.46 -1.05
CA ALA A 97 -17.96 -2.35 -0.14
C ALA A 97 -16.86 -1.27 -0.20
N TYR A 98 -15.59 -1.66 -0.31
CA TYR A 98 -14.48 -0.73 -0.48
C TYR A 98 -14.48 -0.07 -1.86
N GLN A 99 -14.88 -0.79 -2.92
CA GLN A 99 -14.98 -0.20 -4.26
C GLN A 99 -16.04 0.91 -4.33
N VAL A 100 -17.21 0.69 -3.71
CA VAL A 100 -18.26 1.72 -3.60
C VAL A 100 -17.75 2.95 -2.85
N LEU A 101 -17.07 2.74 -1.70
CA LEU A 101 -16.41 3.83 -0.97
C LEU A 101 -15.42 4.60 -1.85
N HIS A 102 -14.57 3.89 -2.59
CA HIS A 102 -13.55 4.48 -3.44
C HIS A 102 -14.15 5.34 -4.55
N LEU A 103 -15.26 4.90 -5.16
CA LEU A 103 -15.99 5.68 -6.16
C LEU A 103 -16.56 6.97 -5.57
N LEU A 104 -17.25 6.88 -4.42
CA LEU A 104 -17.79 8.06 -3.72
C LEU A 104 -16.68 9.06 -3.33
N TYR A 105 -15.49 8.55 -2.99
CA TYR A 105 -14.33 9.38 -2.70
C TYR A 105 -13.73 10.02 -3.96
N ASN A 106 -13.64 9.28 -5.06
CA ASN A 106 -13.07 9.76 -6.32
C ASN A 106 -14.00 10.74 -7.04
N GLU A 107 -15.32 10.62 -6.93
CA GLU A 107 -16.23 11.69 -7.38
C GLU A 107 -15.92 13.03 -6.70
N ALA A 108 -15.39 12.99 -5.48
CA ALA A 108 -14.94 14.17 -4.74
C ALA A 108 -13.49 14.63 -5.09
N LYS A 109 -12.74 13.91 -5.95
CA LYS A 109 -11.35 14.25 -6.32
C LYS A 109 -11.06 14.04 -7.81
N LEU A 110 -10.45 15.03 -8.47
CA LEU A 110 -9.75 14.83 -9.74
C LEU A 110 -8.50 13.94 -9.52
N LEU A 111 -8.53 12.66 -9.92
CA LEU A 111 -7.43 11.69 -9.74
C LEU A 111 -6.90 11.10 -11.06
N CYS A 112 -5.62 10.68 -11.03
CA CYS A 112 -4.82 10.12 -12.13
C CYS A 112 -5.27 8.71 -12.59
N PRO A 113 -4.88 8.27 -13.82
CA PRO A 113 -5.45 7.09 -14.47
C PRO A 113 -5.13 5.74 -13.81
N ALA A 114 -6.11 4.82 -13.86
CA ALA A 114 -6.12 3.50 -13.22
C ALA A 114 -5.28 2.39 -13.88
N TYR A 115 -4.38 2.71 -14.81
CA TYR A 115 -3.75 1.72 -15.70
C TYR A 115 -2.59 0.90 -15.09
N GLN A 116 -2.16 1.21 -13.87
CA GLN A 116 -0.97 0.61 -13.25
C GLN A 116 -1.24 -0.66 -12.41
N ASP A 117 -2.44 -1.24 -12.48
CA ASP A 117 -2.88 -2.38 -11.64
C ASP A 117 -3.15 -3.68 -12.43
N LEU A 118 -2.87 -3.69 -13.74
CA LEU A 118 -3.05 -4.85 -14.63
C LEU A 118 -1.79 -5.74 -14.65
N PHE A 119 -1.53 -6.46 -13.55
CA PHE A 119 -0.41 -7.40 -13.46
C PHE A 119 -0.74 -8.59 -12.57
N THR A 120 -0.05 -9.72 -12.76
CA THR A 120 -0.06 -10.88 -11.86
C THR A 120 1.12 -10.78 -10.87
N CYS A 121 1.01 -11.49 -9.74
CA CYS A 121 2.12 -11.51 -8.79
C CYS A 121 3.31 -12.28 -9.37
N GLU A 122 4.47 -11.63 -9.44
CA GLU A 122 5.72 -12.24 -9.93
C GLU A 122 6.43 -13.05 -8.83
N LEU A 123 6.09 -12.82 -7.57
CA LEU A 123 6.65 -13.55 -6.42
C LEU A 123 5.87 -14.86 -6.22
N VAL A 124 6.35 -15.94 -6.84
CA VAL A 124 5.78 -17.28 -6.72
C VAL A 124 6.36 -18.01 -5.52
N ASP A 125 5.50 -18.46 -4.60
CA ASP A 125 5.84 -19.18 -3.36
C ASP A 125 7.02 -18.61 -2.54
N PRO A 126 7.05 -17.29 -2.28
CA PRO A 126 8.11 -16.66 -1.51
C PRO A 126 8.11 -17.17 -0.06
N ASP A 127 9.30 -17.35 0.51
CA ASP A 127 9.44 -17.71 1.93
C ASP A 127 8.76 -16.64 2.80
N PRO A 128 7.81 -17.03 3.69
CA PRO A 128 7.09 -16.08 4.52
C PRO A 128 8.01 -15.23 5.40
N ARG A 129 9.21 -15.71 5.74
CA ARG A 129 10.20 -14.93 6.50
C ARG A 129 10.65 -13.68 5.74
N PHE A 130 10.72 -13.74 4.41
CA PHE A 130 11.06 -12.56 3.60
C PHE A 130 9.83 -11.73 3.25
N LEU A 131 8.65 -12.34 3.16
CA LEU A 131 7.42 -11.58 2.95
C LEU A 131 7.06 -10.72 4.14
N PHE A 132 7.20 -11.23 5.36
CA PHE A 132 6.75 -10.56 6.59
C PHE A 132 7.89 -10.06 7.48
N ALA A 133 9.13 -10.08 6.96
CA ALA A 133 10.19 -9.22 7.49
C ALA A 133 9.72 -7.76 7.38
#